data_AF-A0A8C3WNS2-F1
#
_entry.id   AF-A0A8C3WNS2-F1
#
_cell.length_a   1.000
_cell.length_b   1.000
_cell.length_c   1.000
_cell.angle_alpha   90.00
_cell.angle_beta   90.00
_cell.angle_gamma   90.00
#
_symmetry.space_group_name_H-M   'P 1'
#
loop_
_entity.id
_entity.type
_entity.pdbx_description
1 polymer ?
#
loop_
_entity_poly.entity_id
_entity_poly.type
_entity_poly.pdbx_seq_one_letter_code
_entity_poly.pdbx_strand_id
1 'polypeptide(L)'
;MRNPQQNIILNGEKLKAFPLKSGTRQGCPLSPLLFNIVLEVLATAVRQTKEIKAKETKKKTKRQLTEWEKIVSNDATDKGLISKIYK
;
A
#
# COMPACT_ATOMS: atom_id res chain seq x y z
N MET A 1 39.41 16.29 35.52
CA MET A 1 38.54 16.05 34.33
C MET A 1 38.68 14.60 33.92
N ARG A 2 37.60 13.79 33.88
CA ARG A 2 37.66 12.40 33.36
C ARG A 2 37.48 12.45 31.85
N ASN A 3 38.45 11.91 31.10
CA ASN A 3 38.37 11.78 29.65
C ASN A 3 38.09 10.31 29.32
N PRO A 4 36.82 9.92 29.07
CA PRO A 4 36.50 8.52 28.82
C PRO A 4 37.10 8.06 27.49
N GLN A 5 37.92 7.02 27.56
CA GLN A 5 38.47 6.32 26.39
C GLN A 5 37.74 5.00 26.22
N GLN A 6 37.33 4.68 24.99
CA GLN A 6 36.70 3.40 24.69
C GLN A 6 37.65 2.52 23.89
N ASN A 7 37.77 1.26 24.31
CA ASN A 7 38.47 0.20 23.60
C ASN A 7 37.41 -0.77 23.09
N ILE A 8 37.37 -1.02 21.79
CA ILE A 8 36.47 -1.99 21.19
C ILE A 8 37.22 -3.31 21.08
N ILE A 9 36.61 -4.41 21.54
CA ILE A 9 37.14 -5.76 21.39
C ILE A 9 36.34 -6.42 20.27
N LEU A 10 37.02 -6.83 19.20
CA LEU A 10 36.42 -7.57 18.09
C LEU A 10 37.15 -8.91 17.98
N ASN A 11 36.41 -10.03 17.99
CA ASN A 11 36.96 -11.38 17.87
C ASN A 11 38.11 -11.69 18.85
N GLY A 12 38.09 -11.10 20.05
CA GLY A 12 39.11 -11.31 21.09
C GLY A 12 40.31 -10.37 21.00
N GLU A 13 40.47 -9.61 19.91
CA GLU A 13 41.54 -8.62 19.78
C GLU A 13 41.06 -7.22 20.16
N LYS A 14 41.86 -6.54 20.99
CA LYS A 14 41.55 -5.21 21.52
C LYS A 14 42.13 -4.13 20.61
N LEU A 15 41.26 -3.33 20.02
CA LEU A 15 41.66 -2.22 19.15
C LEU A 15 42.06 -0.97 19.96
N LYS A 16 42.84 -0.08 19.33
CA LYS A 16 43.44 1.11 19.96
C LYS A 16 42.37 2.05 20.53
N ALA A 17 42.67 2.61 21.69
CA ALA A 17 41.76 3.51 22.42
C ALA A 17 41.53 4.82 21.67
N PHE A 18 40.28 5.22 21.51
CA PHE A 18 39.92 6.53 20.95
C PHE A 18 39.11 7.35 21.98
N PRO A 19 39.29 8.69 22.00
CA PRO A 19 38.60 9.57 22.93
C PRO A 19 37.12 9.70 22.56
N LEU A 20 36.22 9.38 23.48
CA LEU A 20 34.79 9.60 23.28
C LEU A 20 34.42 11.04 23.61
N LYS A 21 33.77 11.73 22.67
CA LYS A 21 33.06 12.98 22.98
C LYS A 21 31.72 12.61 23.61
N SER A 22 31.53 12.88 24.91
CA SER A 22 30.25 12.67 25.57
C SER A 22 29.22 13.68 25.06
N GLY A 23 28.34 13.22 24.18
CA GLY A 23 27.23 14.00 23.67
C GLY A 23 26.10 13.06 23.27
N THR A 24 25.33 12.58 24.25
CA THR A 24 24.09 11.85 24.00
C THR A 24 23.04 12.82 23.49
N ARG A 25 23.05 13.13 22.18
CA ARG A 25 21.81 13.53 21.53
C ARG A 25 21.01 12.25 21.27
N GLN A 26 20.36 11.74 22.31
CA GLN A 26 19.14 10.96 22.11
C GLN A 26 18.14 11.95 21.54
N GLY A 27 18.09 12.04 20.20
CA GLY A 27 17.00 12.74 19.55
C GLY A 27 15.70 12.15 20.07
N CYS A 28 14.82 13.00 20.58
CA CYS A 28 13.46 12.59 20.85
C CYS A 28 12.91 12.09 19.50
N PRO A 29 12.53 10.80 19.34
CA PRO A 29 11.66 10.49 18.23
C PRO A 29 10.46 11.40 18.46
N LEU A 30 10.06 12.20 17.48
CA LEU A 30 8.78 12.92 17.53
C LEU A 30 7.78 12.02 18.27
N SER A 31 7.33 12.49 19.44
CA SER A 31 6.71 11.72 20.53
C SER A 31 6.05 10.41 20.09
N PRO A 32 6.15 9.29 20.84
CA PRO A 32 5.45 8.03 20.54
C PRO A 32 3.98 8.21 20.12
N LEU A 33 3.33 9.25 20.66
CA LEU A 33 1.98 9.67 20.29
C LEU A 33 1.86 10.18 18.84
N LEU A 34 2.76 11.05 18.39
CA LEU A 34 2.77 11.59 17.02
C LEU A 34 3.03 10.49 16.00
N PHE A 35 3.93 9.56 16.32
CA PHE A 35 4.20 8.40 15.47
C PHE A 35 2.96 7.51 15.30
N ASN A 36 2.23 7.25 16.39
CA ASN A 36 0.98 6.49 16.35
C ASN A 36 -0.11 7.18 15.50
N ILE A 37 -0.25 8.50 15.61
CA ILE A 37 -1.19 9.28 14.79
C ILE A 37 -0.85 9.16 13.30
N VAL A 38 0.43 9.29 12.94
CA VAL A 38 0.88 9.13 11.54
C VAL A 38 0.59 7.73 11.01
N LEU A 39 0.80 6.69 11.82
CA LEU A 39 0.49 5.30 11.44
C LEU A 39 -1.01 5.05 11.25
N GLU A 40 -1.84 5.63 12.11
CA GLU A 40 -3.31 5.52 12.01
C GLU A 40 -3.85 6.21 10.74
N VAL A 41 -3.36 7.41 10.45
CA VAL A 41 -3.68 8.14 9.20
C VAL A 41 -3.23 7.34 7.97
N LEU A 42 -2.05 6.74 8.00
CA LEU A 42 -1.57 5.91 6.91
C LEU A 42 -2.44 4.66 6.72
N ALA A 43 -2.81 3.98 7.80
CA ALA A 43 -3.64 2.78 7.75
C ALA A 43 -5.04 3.07 7.18
N THR A 44 -5.64 4.20 7.54
CA THR A 44 -6.95 4.62 7.02
C THR A 44 -6.89 4.97 5.53
N ALA A 45 -5.85 5.67 5.07
CA ALA A 45 -5.64 5.96 3.65
C ALA A 45 -5.48 4.67 2.80
N VAL A 46 -4.74 3.68 3.30
CA VAL A 46 -4.56 2.39 2.61
C VAL A 46 -5.88 1.59 2.55
N ARG A 47 -6.75 1.69 3.56
CA ARG A 47 -8.08 1.04 3.53
C ARG A 47 -9.00 1.69 2.48
N GLN A 48 -9.08 3.03 2.47
CA GLN A 48 -9.91 3.75 1.52
C GLN A 48 -9.49 3.54 0.06
N THR A 49 -8.19 3.54 -0.23
CA THR A 49 -7.68 3.28 -1.59
C THR A 49 -8.06 1.89 -2.11
N LYS A 50 -8.03 0.86 -1.25
CA LYS A 50 -8.49 -0.50 -1.58
C LYS A 50 -10.00 -0.55 -1.86
N GLU A 51 -10.81 0.15 -1.05
CA GLU A 51 -12.26 0.20 -1.24
C GLU A 51 -12.67 0.95 -2.52
N ILE A 52 -11.99 2.06 -2.84
CA ILE A 52 -12.25 2.82 -4.07
C ILE A 52 -11.96 1.94 -5.29
N LYS A 53 -10.80 1.28 -5.32
CA LYS A 53 -10.42 0.36 -6.40
C LYS A 53 -11.41 -0.80 -6.55
N ALA A 54 -11.93 -1.33 -5.44
CA ALA A 54 -12.95 -2.39 -5.45
C ALA A 54 -14.33 -1.90 -5.96
N LYS A 55 -14.70 -0.64 -5.70
CA LYS A 55 -15.95 -0.05 -6.21
C LYS A 55 -15.84 0.21 -7.73
N GLU A 56 -14.69 0.69 -8.19
CA GLU A 56 -14.45 0.91 -9.62
C GLU A 56 -14.50 -0.38 -10.45
N THR A 57 -13.88 -1.46 -9.97
CA THR A 57 -13.93 -2.76 -10.66
C THR A 57 -15.36 -3.31 -10.74
N LYS A 58 -16.12 -3.28 -9.64
CA LYS A 58 -17.53 -3.69 -9.63
C LYS A 58 -18.38 -2.87 -10.61
N LYS A 59 -18.14 -1.56 -10.70
CA LYS A 59 -18.86 -0.67 -11.64
C LYS A 59 -18.53 -1.01 -13.10
N LYS A 60 -17.26 -1.32 -13.40
CA LYS A 60 -16.83 -1.74 -14.75
C LYS A 60 -17.44 -3.08 -15.14
N THR A 61 -17.45 -4.07 -14.25
CA THR A 61 -18.06 -5.38 -14.52
C THR A 61 -19.57 -5.27 -14.73
N LYS A 62 -20.28 -4.47 -13.92
CA LYS A 62 -21.71 -4.20 -14.12
C LYS A 62 -22.00 -3.56 -15.48
N ARG A 63 -21.21 -2.56 -15.89
CA ARG A 63 -21.33 -1.93 -17.21
C ARG A 63 -21.11 -2.94 -18.34
N GLN A 64 -20.07 -3.76 -18.26
CA GLN A 64 -19.83 -4.81 -19.25
C GLN A 64 -20.98 -5.81 -19.30
N LEU A 65 -21.48 -6.28 -18.15
CA LEU A 65 -22.60 -7.22 -18.10
C LEU A 65 -23.84 -6.65 -18.81
N THR A 66 -24.19 -5.38 -18.55
CA THR A 66 -25.32 -4.72 -19.22
C THR A 66 -25.11 -4.51 -20.72
N GLU A 67 -23.87 -4.45 -21.19
CA GLU A 67 -23.53 -4.32 -22.61
C GLU A 67 -23.67 -5.68 -23.31
N TRP A 68 -23.20 -6.75 -22.68
CA TRP A 68 -23.39 -8.13 -23.14
C TRP A 68 -24.87 -8.53 -23.19
N GLU A 69 -25.69 -8.14 -22.22
CA GLU A 69 -27.14 -8.39 -22.24
C GLU A 69 -27.84 -7.77 -23.47
N LYS A 70 -27.41 -6.58 -23.89
CA LYS A 70 -27.94 -5.91 -25.09
C LYS A 70 -27.54 -6.63 -26.38
N ILE A 71 -26.28 -7.08 -26.47
CA ILE A 71 -25.77 -7.82 -27.63
C ILE A 71 -26.52 -9.15 -27.80
N VAL A 72 -26.70 -9.90 -26.71
CA VAL A 72 -27.42 -11.19 -26.72
C VAL A 72 -28.88 -11.00 -27.12
N SER A 73 -29.52 -9.93 -26.63
CA SER A 73 -30.90 -9.62 -26.99
C SER A 73 -31.04 -9.26 -28.48
N ASN A 74 -30.08 -8.51 -29.03
CA ASN A 74 -30.07 -8.14 -30.44
C ASN A 74 -29.86 -9.36 -31.38
N ASP A 75 -28.98 -10.29 -31.01
CA ASP A 75 -28.75 -11.54 -31.76
C ASP A 75 -30.01 -12.44 -31.77
N ALA A 76 -30.76 -12.49 -30.67
CA ALA A 76 -32.02 -13.23 -30.61
C ALA A 76 -33.08 -12.66 -31.56
N THR A 77 -33.20 -11.33 -31.65
CA THR A 77 -34.07 -10.67 -32.63
C THR A 77 -33.59 -10.87 -34.07
N ASP A 78 -32.28 -10.81 -34.31
CA ASP A 78 -31.70 -10.96 -35.64
C ASP A 78 -31.94 -12.38 -36.18
N LYS A 79 -31.77 -13.42 -35.35
CA LYS A 79 -32.12 -14.81 -35.71
C LYS A 79 -33.59 -14.99 -36.06
N GLY A 80 -34.50 -14.36 -35.32
CA GLY A 80 -35.94 -14.39 -35.60
C GLY A 80 -36.32 -13.65 -36.88
N LEU A 81 -35.60 -12.57 -37.21
CA LEU A 81 -35.75 -11.83 -38.46
C LEU A 81 -35.18 -12.61 -39.65
N ILE A 82 -34.00 -13.21 -39.49
CA ILE A 82 -33.34 -14.06 -40.48
C ILE A 82 -34.25 -15.24 -40.86
N SER A 83 -34.84 -15.94 -39.88
CA SER A 83 -35.78 -17.04 -40.14
C SER A 83 -37.04 -16.62 -40.92
N LYS A 84 -37.41 -15.33 -40.90
CA LYS A 84 -38.53 -14.80 -41.70
C LYS A 84 -38.14 -14.47 -43.14
N ILE A 85 -36.86 -14.19 -43.39
CA ILE A 85 -36.34 -13.86 -44.72
C ILE A 85 -36.09 -15.13 -45.55
N TYR A 86 -35.67 -16.21 -44.89
CA TYR A 86 -35.40 -17.51 -45.55
C TYR A 86 -36.62 -18.44 -45.65
N LYS A 87 -37.83 -17.94 -45.38
CA LYS A 87 -39.10 -18.67 -45.51
C LYS A 87 -39.90 -18.15 -46.70
#